data_AF-A0A497FKH9-F1
#
_entry.id   AF-A0A497FKH9-F1
#
_cell.length_a   1.000
_cell.length_b   1.000
_cell.length_c   1.000
_cell.angle_alpha   90.00
_cell.angle_beta   90.00
_cell.angle_gamma   90.00
#
_symmetry.space_group_name_H-M   'P 1'
#
loop_
_entity.id
_entity.type
_entity.pdbx_description
1 polymer ?
#
loop_
_entity_poly.entity_id
_entity_poly.type
_entity_poly.pdbx_seq_one_letter_code
_entity_poly.pdbx_strand_id
1 'polypeptide(L)' 'MGDKLLVVHSDPITGAIKKIGWYAVHIVANDIATRGAKPKWFLPVVMLPPEWEDKVEEIFRDMRVAIDELDAYIVGGHTE' A
#
# COMPACT_ATOMS: atom_id res chain seq x y z
N MET A 1 17.80 15.29 8.85
CA MET A 1 17.80 14.59 7.55
C MET A 1 18.83 15.12 6.55
N GLY A 2 19.77 16.00 6.91
CA GLY A 2 20.88 16.39 6.00
C GLY A 2 20.38 16.76 4.59
N ASP A 3 21.06 16.26 3.56
CA ASP A 3 20.70 16.47 2.15
C ASP A 3 19.64 15.47 1.61
N LYS A 4 18.90 14.78 2.50
CA LYS A 4 17.87 13.81 2.11
C LYS A 4 16.47 14.39 2.32
N LEU A 5 15.59 14.10 1.38
CA LEU A 5 14.16 14.41 1.47
C LEU A 5 13.36 13.14 1.80
N LEU A 6 12.28 13.31 2.55
CA LEU A 6 11.24 12.30 2.74
C LEU A 6 10.06 12.72 1.87
N VAL A 7 9.66 11.84 0.96
CA VAL A 7 8.49 12.05 0.11
C VAL A 7 7.39 11.13 0.64
N VAL A 8 6.22 11.69 0.88
CA VAL A 8 5.06 10.98 1.42
C VAL A 8 3.87 11.23 0.51
N HIS A 9 3.12 10.18 0.24
CA HIS A 9 1.89 10.23 -0.53
C HIS A 9 0.88 9.23 0.04
N SER A 10 -0.39 9.40 -0.29
CA SER A 10 -1.47 8.53 0.17
C SER A 10 -2.63 8.55 -0.83
N ASP A 11 -3.07 7.38 -1.25
CA ASP A 11 -4.20 7.20 -2.16
C ASP A 11 -5.20 6.17 -1.61
N PRO A 12 -6.49 6.52 -1.51
CA PRO A 12 -7.52 5.56 -1.13
C PRO A 12 -7.90 4.66 -2.32
N ILE A 13 -8.15 3.38 -2.04
CA ILE A 13 -8.69 2.42 -3.02
C ILE A 13 -10.13 2.07 -2.65
N THR A 14 -11.10 2.50 -3.46
CA THR A 14 -12.54 2.31 -3.17
C THR A 14 -13.33 1.62 -4.29
N GLY A 15 -12.80 1.55 -5.51
CA GLY A 15 -13.50 0.97 -6.68
C GLY A 15 -13.00 -0.42 -7.12
N ALA A 16 -11.95 -0.94 -6.50
CA ALA A 16 -11.37 -2.22 -6.89
C ALA A 16 -12.17 -3.39 -6.30
N ILE A 17 -12.48 -4.39 -7.13
CA ILE A 17 -13.18 -5.62 -6.72
C ILE A 17 -12.27 -6.85 -6.64
N LYS A 18 -11.04 -6.74 -7.17
CA LYS A 18 -9.98 -7.76 -7.18
C LYS A 18 -8.64 -7.05 -7.07
N LYS A 19 -7.61 -7.74 -6.58
CA LYS A 19 -6.26 -7.18 -6.45
C LYS A 19 -6.22 -5.91 -5.59
N ILE A 20 -7.11 -5.79 -4.62
CA ILE A 20 -7.29 -4.57 -3.83
C ILE A 20 -5.97 -4.20 -3.14
N GLY A 21 -5.33 -5.17 -2.49
CA GLY A 21 -4.05 -4.95 -1.82
C GLY A 21 -2.90 -4.61 -2.77
N TRP A 22 -2.88 -5.22 -3.96
CA TRP A 22 -1.86 -4.95 -4.97
C TRP A 22 -1.97 -3.51 -5.48
N TYR A 23 -3.20 -3.04 -5.75
CA TYR A 23 -3.46 -1.66 -6.13
C TYR A 23 -3.14 -0.67 -5.01
N ALA A 24 -3.47 -1.02 -3.76
CA ALA A 24 -3.18 -0.18 -2.59
C ALA A 24 -1.68 0.08 -2.40
N VAL A 25 -0.82 -0.81 -2.88
CA VAL A 25 0.64 -0.63 -2.85
C VAL A 25 1.12 0.07 -4.12
N HIS A 26 0.79 -0.44 -5.30
CA HIS A 26 1.40 0.05 -6.55
C HIS A 26 0.95 1.44 -6.99
N ILE A 27 -0.28 1.85 -6.68
CA ILE A 27 -0.78 3.17 -7.08
C ILE A 27 0.01 4.26 -6.34
N VAL A 28 0.01 4.22 -5.01
CA VAL A 28 0.77 5.20 -4.21
C VAL A 28 2.28 5.09 -4.44
N ALA A 29 2.81 3.90 -4.74
CA ALA A 29 4.21 3.72 -5.11
C ALA A 29 4.57 4.41 -6.43
N ASN A 30 3.68 4.36 -7.43
CA ASN A 30 3.88 5.03 -8.72
C ASN A 30 3.99 6.56 -8.55
N ASP A 31 3.18 7.16 -7.68
CA ASP A 31 3.24 8.61 -7.43
C ASP A 31 4.53 9.02 -6.71
N ILE A 32 5.08 8.18 -5.84
CA ILE A 32 6.41 8.39 -5.27
C ILE A 32 7.50 8.24 -6.35
N ALA A 33 7.42 7.19 -7.18
CA ALA A 33 8.40 6.90 -8.23
C ALA A 33 8.46 7.97 -9.32
N THR A 34 7.33 8.50 -9.76
CA THR A 34 7.24 9.56 -10.77
C THR A 34 7.79 10.91 -10.28
N ARG A 35 8.01 11.06 -8.97
CA ARG A 35 8.72 12.21 -8.36
C ARG A 35 10.23 11.96 -8.19
N GLY A 36 10.76 10.86 -8.73
CA GLY A 36 12.17 10.51 -8.64
C GLY A 36 12.60 9.94 -7.28
N ALA A 37 11.64 9.57 -6.42
CA ALA A 37 11.91 8.94 -5.13
C ALA A 37 11.70 7.42 -5.20
N LYS A 38 12.51 6.62 -4.48
CA LYS A 38 12.27 5.17 -4.34
C LYS A 38 11.24 4.93 -3.22
N PRO A 39 10.10 4.28 -3.47
CA PRO A 39 9.20 3.80 -2.42
C PRO A 39 9.93 2.81 -1.51
N LYS A 40 9.77 2.93 -0.19
CA LYS A 40 10.51 2.11 0.80
C LYS A 40 9.65 1.58 1.92
N TRP A 41 8.71 2.40 2.39
CA TRP A 41 7.91 2.11 3.57
C TRP A 41 6.45 2.44 3.31
N PHE A 42 5.57 1.56 3.77
CA PHE A 42 4.14 1.66 3.60
C PHE A 42 3.42 1.53 4.95
N LEU A 43 2.33 2.29 5.08
CA LEU A 43 1.44 2.32 6.24
C LEU A 43 -0.01 2.16 5.76
N PRO A 44 -0.44 0.97 5.33
CA PRO A 44 -1.81 0.75 4.88
C PRO A 44 -2.82 1.02 6.00
N VAL A 45 -3.91 1.69 5.65
CA VAL A 45 -5.12 1.81 6.48
C VAL A 45 -6.21 1.03 5.76
N VAL A 46 -6.65 -0.05 6.39
CA VAL A 46 -7.62 -1.00 5.83
C VAL A 46 -8.93 -0.83 6.59
N MET A 47 -9.91 -0.22 5.94
CA MET A 47 -11.28 -0.09 6.48
C MET A 47 -12.16 -1.08 5.74
N LEU A 48 -12.60 -2.13 6.42
CA LEU A 48 -13.39 -3.20 5.80
C LEU A 48 -14.81 -3.26 6.38
N PRO A 49 -15.83 -3.38 5.53
CA PRO A 49 -17.17 -3.63 6.03
C PRO A 49 -17.24 -5.05 6.63
N PRO A 50 -18.07 -5.31 7.65
CA PRO A 50 -18.14 -6.61 8.33
C PRO A 50 -18.40 -7.79 7.40
N GLU A 51 -19.06 -7.57 6.27
CA GLU A 51 -19.38 -8.60 5.27
C GLU A 51 -18.15 -9.10 4.50
N TRP A 52 -16.98 -8.47 4.63
CA TRP A 52 -15.75 -8.79 3.89
C TRP A 52 -14.65 -9.41 4.74
N GLU A 53 -15.00 -10.00 5.89
CA GLU A 53 -14.06 -10.71 6.75
C GLU A 53 -13.27 -11.80 5.98
N ASP A 54 -13.93 -12.50 5.07
CA ASP A 54 -13.34 -13.55 4.23
C ASP A 54 -12.32 -13.02 3.19
N LYS A 55 -12.35 -11.72 2.88
CA LYS A 55 -11.45 -11.08 1.93
C LYS A 55 -10.16 -10.55 2.55
N VAL A 56 -10.11 -10.44 3.88
CA VAL A 56 -8.96 -9.86 4.60
C VAL A 56 -7.66 -10.55 4.18
N GLU A 57 -7.64 -11.89 4.21
CA GLU A 57 -6.44 -12.67 3.87
C GLU A 57 -5.99 -12.43 2.41
N GLU A 58 -6.94 -12.37 1.46
CA GLU A 58 -6.63 -12.09 0.06
C GLU A 58 -6.02 -10.69 -0.10
N ILE A 59 -6.60 -9.68 0.53
CA ILE A 59 -6.12 -8.30 0.48
C ILE A 59 -4.70 -8.20 1.01
N PHE A 60 -4.41 -8.77 2.18
CA PHE A 60 -3.06 -8.72 2.75
C PHE A 60 -2.06 -9.58 1.97
N ARG A 61 -2.49 -10.70 1.37
CA ARG A 61 -1.66 -11.49 0.45
C ARG A 61 -1.29 -10.70 -0.80
N ASP A 62 -2.25 -9.98 -1.39
CA ASP A 62 -2.01 -9.11 -2.54
C ASP A 62 -1.02 -7.98 -2.19
N MET A 63 -1.17 -7.36 -1.01
CA MET A 63 -0.20 -6.37 -0.52
C MET A 63 1.19 -6.98 -0.37
N ARG A 64 1.29 -8.20 0.19
CA ARG A 64 2.58 -8.87 0.39
C ARG A 64 3.31 -9.08 -0.94
N VAL A 65 2.60 -9.58 -1.95
CA VAL A 65 3.13 -9.77 -3.32
C VAL A 65 3.61 -8.44 -3.90
N ALA A 66 2.79 -7.39 -3.82
CA ALA A 66 3.16 -6.08 -4.36
C ALA A 66 4.38 -5.46 -3.65
N ILE A 67 4.49 -5.64 -2.33
CA ILE A 67 5.63 -5.15 -1.54
C ILE A 67 6.92 -5.90 -1.91
N ASP A 68 6.85 -7.22 -2.15
CA ASP A 68 7.99 -8.00 -2.65
C ASP A 68 8.46 -7.55 -4.02
N GLU A 69 7.53 -7.26 -4.93
CA GLU A 69 7.85 -6.73 -6.27
C GLU A 69 8.63 -5.41 -6.22
N LEU A 70 8.46 -4.63 -5.15
CA LEU A 70 9.07 -3.30 -4.98
C LEU A 70 10.33 -3.29 -4.12
N ASP A 71 10.73 -4.42 -3.51
CA ASP A 71 11.81 -4.47 -2.50
C ASP A 71 11.59 -3.41 -1.39
N ALA A 72 10.38 -3.39 -0.85
CA ALA A 72 9.91 -2.44 0.16
C ALA A 72 9.37 -3.15 1.41
N TYR A 73 8.90 -2.38 2.39
CA TYR A 73 8.39 -2.91 3.66
C TYR A 73 7.08 -2.23 4.08
N ILE A 74 6.13 -3.02 4.56
CA ILE A 74 5.05 -2.51 5.41
C ILE A 74 5.60 -2.44 6.83
N VAL A 75 5.59 -1.25 7.43
CA VAL A 75 6.23 -0.98 8.73
C VAL A 75 5.23 -0.67 9.85
N GLY A 76 3.94 -0.75 9.54
CA GLY A 76 2.83 -0.44 10.44
C GLY A 76 1.55 -0.26 9.63
N GLY A 77 0.50 0.21 10.27
CA GLY A 77 -0.78 0.45 9.63
C GLY A 77 -1.93 0.46 10.62
N HIS A 78 -3.16 0.46 10.11
CA HIS A 78 -4.37 0.30 10.89
C HIS A 78 -5.36 -0.60 10.16
N THR A 79 -6.15 -1.35 10.91
CA THR A 79 -7.22 -2.18 10.38
C THR A 79 -8.43 -2.03 11.28
N GLU A 80 -9.58 -1.69 10.69
CA GLU A 80 -10.87 -1.52 11.34
C GLU A 80 -11.98 -2.15 10.47
#